data_AF-A0A2G9ST32-F1
#
_entry.id   AF-A0A2G9ST32-F1
#
_cell.length_a   1.000
_cell.length_b   1.000
_cell.length_c   1.000
_cell.angle_alpha   90.00
_cell.angle_beta   90.00
_cell.angle_gamma   90.00
#
_symmetry.space_group_name_H-M   'P 1'
#
loop_
_entity.id
_entity.type
_entity.pdbx_description
1 polymer ?
#
loop_
_entity_poly.entity_id
_entity_poly.type
_entity_poly.pdbx_seq_one_letter_code
_entity_poly.pdbx_strand_id
1 'polypeptide(L)'
;MGQVSQTTSGSCKQAFALKHFFAPEHGFQTSEEAGKRIQSTRTEQRIPVYSLYGKTKKPTPDMLQHLDAVLFDIQDIGTRCYTYVSTMQLAMEACAEQRKAFIVLDRPNPIAPIARRVLCWILHTDHL
;
A
#
# COMPACT_ATOMS: atom_id res chain seq x y z
N MET A 1 -3.49 49.50 -8.45
CA MET A 1 -2.90 48.18 -8.74
C MET A 1 -3.23 47.26 -7.58
N GLY A 2 -4.46 46.73 -7.55
CA GLY A 2 -4.92 45.81 -6.51
C GLY A 2 -4.92 44.39 -7.07
N GLN A 3 -4.19 43.48 -6.40
CA GLN A 3 -4.15 42.08 -6.78
C GLN A 3 -5.51 41.43 -6.48
N VAL A 4 -6.02 40.70 -7.45
CA VAL A 4 -7.24 39.88 -7.36
C VAL A 4 -6.97 38.72 -6.40
N SER A 5 -7.52 38.80 -5.20
CA SER A 5 -7.68 37.64 -4.31
C SER A 5 -8.68 36.67 -4.95
N GLN A 6 -8.24 35.46 -5.28
CA GLN A 6 -9.16 34.34 -5.54
C GLN A 6 -9.37 33.56 -4.24
N THR A 7 -10.57 33.67 -3.69
CA THR A 7 -11.04 32.93 -2.52
C THR A 7 -11.65 31.59 -2.96
N THR A 8 -11.35 30.56 -2.16
CA THR A 8 -12.16 29.36 -1.85
C THR A 8 -12.53 28.36 -2.95
N SER A 9 -11.89 27.19 -2.91
CA SER A 9 -12.61 25.91 -2.96
C SER A 9 -12.21 25.08 -1.73
N GLY A 10 -13.20 24.74 -0.91
CA GLY A 10 -13.00 23.88 0.24
C GLY A 10 -12.61 22.48 -0.20
N SER A 11 -11.38 22.07 0.10
CA SER A 11 -10.98 20.67 0.11
C SER A 11 -10.32 20.45 1.45
N CYS A 12 -10.99 19.72 2.34
CA CYS A 12 -10.36 19.10 3.50
C CYS A 12 -9.26 18.16 2.98
N LYS A 13 -8.06 18.70 2.71
CA LYS A 13 -6.87 17.87 2.53
C LYS A 13 -6.49 17.40 3.93
N GLN A 14 -7.06 16.28 4.37
CA GLN A 14 -6.40 15.50 5.42
C GLN A 14 -4.99 15.20 4.91
N ALA A 15 -4.01 15.87 5.51
CA ALA A 15 -2.62 15.77 5.10
C ALA A 15 -2.04 14.47 5.65
N PHE A 16 -2.11 13.40 4.86
CA PHE A 16 -1.37 12.17 5.16
C PHE A 16 0.09 12.33 4.75
N ALA A 17 1.02 12.01 5.66
CA ALA A 17 2.45 12.02 5.37
C ALA A 17 2.89 10.64 4.87
N LEU A 18 3.12 10.52 3.56
CA LEU A 18 3.67 9.28 2.98
C LEU A 18 5.15 9.14 3.36
N LYS A 19 5.48 8.04 4.06
CA LYS A 19 6.85 7.77 4.56
C LYS A 19 7.59 6.71 3.76
N HIS A 20 6.89 5.69 3.27
CA HIS A 20 7.49 4.56 2.58
C HIS A 20 6.53 4.01 1.52
N PHE A 21 7.07 3.42 0.46
CA PHE A 21 6.32 2.57 -0.48
C PHE A 21 6.78 1.12 -0.34
N PHE A 22 5.86 0.19 -0.49
CA PHE A 22 6.15 -1.24 -0.56
C PHE A 22 5.78 -1.75 -1.95
N ALA A 23 6.76 -2.25 -2.69
CA ALA A 23 6.56 -2.79 -4.02
C ALA A 23 6.63 -4.34 -3.97
N PRO A 24 5.60 -5.06 -4.43
CA PRO A 24 5.65 -6.52 -4.59
C PRO A 24 6.48 -6.89 -5.84
N GLU A 25 6.19 -8.05 -6.42
CA GLU A 25 6.93 -8.75 -7.49
C GLU A 25 7.26 -7.93 -8.76
N HIS A 26 6.54 -6.83 -9.04
CA HIS A 26 6.68 -6.04 -10.28
C HIS A 26 7.17 -4.59 -10.09
N GLY A 27 7.63 -4.23 -8.89
CA GLY A 27 8.27 -2.92 -8.67
C GLY A 27 7.28 -1.75 -8.63
N PHE A 28 7.79 -0.57 -8.27
CA PHE A 28 7.00 0.68 -8.14
C PHE A 28 6.88 1.45 -9.47
N GLN A 29 7.80 1.21 -10.40
CA GLN A 29 7.75 1.78 -11.76
C GLN A 29 7.59 0.63 -12.75
N THR A 30 6.61 0.75 -13.64
CA THR A 30 6.15 -0.25 -14.62
C THR A 30 7.19 -0.60 -15.72
N SER A 31 8.47 -0.26 -15.53
CA SER A 31 9.56 -0.58 -16.47
C SER A 31 10.30 -1.87 -16.12
N GLU A 32 9.99 -2.53 -15.00
CA GLU A 32 10.72 -3.69 -14.51
C GLU A 32 9.93 -4.99 -14.81
N GLU A 33 10.50 -5.87 -15.62
CA GLU A 33 9.92 -7.17 -16.00
C GLU A 33 9.70 -8.08 -14.78
N ALA A 34 8.66 -8.92 -14.86
CA ALA A 34 8.38 -9.99 -13.91
C ALA A 34 9.64 -10.80 -13.57
N GLY A 35 10.02 -10.83 -12.29
CA GLY A 35 11.11 -11.67 -11.79
C GLY A 35 12.49 -11.00 -11.69
N LYS A 36 12.65 -9.72 -12.06
CA LYS A 36 13.89 -8.97 -11.76
C LYS A 36 13.94 -8.49 -10.31
N ARG A 37 15.14 -8.53 -9.72
CA ARG A 37 15.43 -8.06 -8.36
C ARG A 37 15.32 -6.54 -8.32
N ILE A 38 14.17 -6.01 -7.89
CA ILE A 38 14.04 -4.56 -7.64
C ILE A 38 14.83 -4.21 -6.38
N GLN A 39 15.90 -3.43 -6.53
CA GLN A 39 16.59 -2.80 -5.42
C GLN A 39 15.76 -1.62 -4.88
N SER A 40 15.88 -1.34 -3.60
CA SER A 40 15.21 -0.22 -2.95
C SER A 40 15.54 1.10 -3.65
N THR A 41 14.54 1.64 -4.35
CA THR A 41 14.65 2.89 -5.12
C THR A 41 14.02 4.04 -4.33
N ARG A 42 14.23 5.28 -4.75
CA ARG A 42 13.65 6.47 -4.13
C ARG A 42 12.75 7.18 -5.14
N THR A 43 11.57 7.60 -4.73
CA THR A 43 10.67 8.39 -5.61
C THR A 43 11.24 9.78 -5.89
N GLU A 44 10.70 10.48 -6.88
CA GLU A 44 11.02 11.90 -7.16
C GLU A 44 10.85 12.78 -5.91
N GLN A 45 9.89 12.43 -5.07
CA GLN A 45 9.59 13.08 -3.79
C GLN A 45 10.47 12.58 -2.63
N ARG A 46 11.54 11.86 -2.93
CA ARG A 46 12.53 11.41 -1.95
C ARG A 46 12.00 10.38 -0.93
N ILE A 47 10.90 9.71 -1.22
CA ILE A 47 10.29 8.67 -0.36
C ILE A 47 10.95 7.32 -0.68
N PRO A 48 11.43 6.56 0.33
CA PRO A 48 12.00 5.23 0.12
C PRO A 48 10.97 4.22 -0.38
N VAL A 49 11.40 3.34 -1.29
CA VAL A 49 10.64 2.20 -1.81
C VAL A 49 11.32 0.91 -1.37
N TYR A 50 10.60 0.04 -0.67
CA TYR A 50 11.06 -1.29 -0.26
C TYR A 50 10.47 -2.36 -1.17
N SER A 51 11.31 -3.29 -1.61
CA SER A 51 10.86 -4.48 -2.34
C SER A 51 10.44 -5.57 -1.35
N LEU A 52 9.20 -6.04 -1.46
CA LEU A 52 8.66 -7.19 -0.74
C LEU A 52 8.74 -8.47 -1.58
N TYR A 53 9.82 -8.62 -2.35
CA TYR A 53 10.05 -9.75 -3.23
C TYR A 53 11.40 -10.43 -2.99
N GLY A 54 11.50 -11.73 -3.28
CA GLY A 54 12.72 -12.51 -3.09
C GLY A 54 13.04 -12.80 -1.62
N LYS A 55 14.09 -12.17 -1.08
CA LYS A 55 14.62 -12.44 0.27
C LYS A 55 13.71 -11.89 1.39
N THR A 56 13.08 -10.75 1.15
CA THR A 56 12.25 -10.05 2.12
C THR A 56 10.84 -10.01 1.57
N LYS A 57 9.98 -10.97 1.97
CA LYS A 57 8.58 -11.03 1.54
C LYS A 57 7.61 -10.41 2.55
N LYS A 58 8.04 -10.33 3.81
CA LYS A 58 7.33 -9.76 4.95
C LYS A 58 8.01 -8.44 5.31
N PRO A 59 7.28 -7.32 5.52
CA PRO A 59 7.85 -6.08 6.04
C PRO A 59 8.58 -6.34 7.35
N THR A 60 9.80 -5.80 7.49
CA THR A 60 10.56 -5.96 8.74
C THR A 60 10.09 -4.97 9.80
N PRO A 61 10.42 -5.22 11.09
CA PRO A 61 10.17 -4.25 12.17
C PRO A 61 10.68 -2.85 11.89
N ASP A 62 11.90 -2.74 11.39
CA ASP A 62 12.53 -1.45 11.10
C ASP A 62 11.76 -0.68 9.99
N MET A 63 11.16 -1.37 9.03
CA MET A 63 10.35 -0.73 7.97
C MET A 63 9.02 -0.16 8.49
N LEU A 64 8.49 -0.73 9.58
CA LEU A 64 7.18 -0.39 10.14
C LEU A 64 7.26 0.52 11.38
N GLN A 65 8.45 0.65 11.99
CA GLN A 65 8.65 1.38 13.25
C GLN A 65 8.04 2.78 13.26
N HIS A 66 8.22 3.54 12.18
CA HIS A 66 7.78 4.94 12.03
C HIS A 66 6.47 5.13 11.26
N LEU A 67 5.70 4.06 11.08
CA LEU A 67 4.39 4.10 10.44
C LEU A 67 3.28 4.04 11.49
N ASP A 68 2.20 4.77 11.25
CA ASP A 68 0.94 4.64 12.00
C ASP A 68 0.02 3.59 11.37
N ALA A 69 0.00 3.56 10.03
CA ALA A 69 -0.80 2.64 9.24
C ALA A 69 -0.08 2.22 7.95
N VAL A 70 -0.45 1.04 7.45
CA VAL A 70 -0.07 0.55 6.12
C VAL A 70 -1.33 0.46 5.25
N LEU A 71 -1.24 0.99 4.04
CA LEU A 71 -2.31 0.97 3.05
C LEU A 71 -2.00 -0.06 1.96
N PHE A 72 -2.94 -0.97 1.70
CA PHE A 72 -2.87 -1.92 0.61
C PHE A 72 -3.84 -1.51 -0.50
N ASP A 73 -3.31 -1.11 -1.64
CA ASP A 73 -4.07 -0.66 -2.82
C ASP A 73 -3.51 -1.28 -4.10
N ILE A 74 -3.76 -2.57 -4.29
CA ILE A 74 -3.32 -3.32 -5.47
C ILE A 74 -4.51 -4.03 -6.08
N GLN A 75 -4.64 -3.94 -7.41
CA GLN A 75 -5.61 -4.71 -8.16
C GLN A 75 -5.16 -6.17 -8.27
N ASP A 76 -5.90 -7.07 -7.63
CA ASP A 76 -5.74 -8.52 -7.78
C ASP A 76 -6.67 -9.08 -8.87
N ILE A 77 -6.35 -10.26 -9.40
CA ILE A 77 -7.18 -10.94 -10.41
C ILE A 77 -8.07 -12.06 -9.85
N GLY A 78 -8.03 -12.29 -8.52
CA GLY A 78 -8.89 -13.27 -7.85
C GLY A 78 -8.41 -14.72 -7.96
N THR A 79 -7.18 -14.97 -8.42
CA THR A 79 -6.64 -16.32 -8.59
C THR A 79 -5.49 -16.58 -7.62
N ARG A 80 -5.41 -17.82 -7.11
CA ARG A 80 -4.35 -18.20 -6.16
C ARG A 80 -2.94 -18.13 -6.74
N CYS A 81 -2.79 -18.24 -8.06
CA CYS A 81 -1.49 -18.18 -8.72
C CYS A 81 -0.89 -16.76 -8.74
N TYR A 82 -1.64 -15.73 -8.39
CA TYR A 82 -1.11 -14.38 -8.18
C TYR A 82 -0.61 -14.17 -6.74
N THR A 83 0.58 -13.59 -6.61
CA THR A 83 1.31 -13.50 -5.34
C THR A 83 0.83 -12.35 -4.43
N TYR A 84 0.01 -11.41 -4.94
CA TYR A 84 -0.40 -10.22 -4.21
C TYR A 84 -1.19 -10.50 -2.93
N VAL A 85 -2.10 -11.48 -2.96
CA VAL A 85 -2.84 -11.90 -1.75
C VAL A 85 -1.89 -12.46 -0.69
N SER A 86 -0.84 -13.18 -1.11
CA SER A 86 0.17 -13.70 -0.18
C SER A 86 1.03 -12.57 0.40
N THR A 87 1.39 -11.56 -0.40
CA THR A 87 2.07 -10.35 0.10
C THR A 87 1.20 -9.60 1.09
N MET A 88 -0.10 -9.46 0.81
CA MET A 88 -1.06 -8.81 1.72
C MET A 88 -1.12 -9.55 3.07
N GLN A 89 -1.25 -10.87 3.07
CA GLN A 89 -1.28 -11.68 4.30
C GLN A 89 -0.02 -11.46 5.15
N LEU A 90 1.17 -11.52 4.55
CA LEU A 90 2.43 -11.31 5.27
C LEU A 90 2.55 -9.89 5.81
N ALA A 91 2.09 -8.89 5.06
CA ALA A 91 2.10 -7.50 5.51
C ALA A 91 1.10 -7.26 6.66
N MET A 92 -0.08 -7.88 6.61
CA MET A 92 -1.06 -7.86 7.70
C MET A 92 -0.49 -8.47 8.98
N GLU A 93 0.17 -9.63 8.86
CA GLU A 93 0.81 -10.30 10.00
C GLU A 93 1.91 -9.43 10.63
N ALA A 94 2.78 -8.83 9.81
CA ALA A 94 3.83 -7.92 10.30
C ALA A 94 3.26 -6.67 10.99
N CYS A 95 2.13 -6.14 10.49
CA CYS A 95 1.44 -5.02 11.12
C CYS A 95 0.77 -5.43 12.44
N ALA A 96 0.18 -6.62 12.53
CA ALA A 96 -0.39 -7.14 13.76
C ALA A 96 0.68 -7.32 14.85
N GLU A 97 1.82 -7.91 14.51
CA GLU A 97 2.97 -8.08 15.42
C GLU A 97 3.48 -6.76 16.00
N GLN A 98 3.34 -5.66 15.26
CA GLN A 98 3.82 -4.33 15.64
C GLN A 98 2.72 -3.35 16.01
N ARG A 99 1.48 -3.83 16.14
CA ARG A 99 0.30 -3.03 16.49
C ARG A 99 0.14 -1.81 15.58
N LYS A 100 0.32 -2.01 14.28
CA LYS A 100 0.09 -1.01 13.23
C LYS A 100 -1.27 -1.24 12.60
N ALA A 101 -1.96 -0.16 12.23
CA ALA A 101 -3.21 -0.29 11.50
C ALA A 101 -2.93 -0.78 10.07
N PHE A 102 -3.75 -1.71 9.58
CA PHE A 102 -3.68 -2.17 8.19
C PHE A 102 -5.00 -1.86 7.49
N ILE A 103 -4.92 -1.10 6.41
CA ILE A 103 -6.08 -0.58 5.68
C ILE A 103 -6.07 -1.17 4.28
N VAL A 104 -7.14 -1.83 3.89
CA VAL A 104 -7.31 -2.37 2.54
C VAL A 104 -8.24 -1.45 1.74
N LEU A 105 -7.70 -0.86 0.67
CA LEU A 105 -8.52 -0.21 -0.35
C LEU A 105 -9.05 -1.29 -1.28
N ASP A 106 -10.23 -1.78 -0.93
CA ASP A 106 -10.88 -2.87 -1.65
C ASP A 106 -11.07 -2.51 -3.13
N ARG A 107 -10.86 -3.49 -4.00
CA ARG A 107 -10.97 -3.36 -5.45
C ARG A 107 -11.85 -4.48 -6.00
N PRO A 108 -12.62 -4.23 -7.06
CA PRO A 108 -13.43 -5.28 -7.68
C PRO A 108 -12.59 -6.49 -8.07
N ASN A 109 -13.04 -7.69 -7.71
CA ASN A 109 -12.43 -8.92 -8.19
C ASN A 109 -12.92 -9.20 -9.63
N PRO A 110 -12.03 -9.20 -10.65
CA PRO A 110 -12.43 -9.25 -12.05
C PRO A 110 -13.06 -10.57 -12.48
N ILE A 111 -12.85 -11.67 -11.74
CA ILE A 111 -13.44 -12.97 -12.03
C ILE A 111 -14.64 -13.30 -11.14
N ALA A 112 -14.95 -12.45 -10.15
CA ALA A 112 -16.09 -12.67 -9.29
C ALA A 112 -17.40 -12.34 -10.05
N PRO A 113 -18.46 -13.16 -9.89
CA PRO A 113 -19.77 -12.80 -10.41
C PRO A 113 -20.23 -11.46 -9.81
N ILE A 114 -20.90 -10.63 -10.62
CA ILE A 114 -21.32 -9.26 -10.28
C ILE A 114 -22.35 -9.27 -9.15
N ALA A 115 -21.86 -9.41 -7.91
CA ALA A 115 -22.68 -9.41 -6.72
C ALA A 115 -21.79 -9.16 -5.49
N ARG A 116 -21.31 -7.92 -5.30
CA ARG A 116 -21.09 -7.29 -3.97
C ARG A 116 -20.50 -5.89 -4.10
N ARG A 117 -20.90 -5.01 -3.17
CA ARG A 117 -20.32 -3.68 -2.98
C ARG A 117 -18.86 -3.80 -2.57
N VAL A 118 -18.02 -2.98 -3.17
CA VAL A 118 -16.66 -2.68 -2.70
C VAL A 118 -16.79 -1.86 -1.41
N LEU A 119 -16.19 -2.33 -0.33
CA LEU A 119 -16.17 -1.62 0.96
C LEU A 119 -14.72 -1.56 1.44
N CYS A 120 -14.25 -0.38 1.82
CA CYS A 120 -12.96 -0.24 2.51
C CYS A 120 -13.05 -0.95 3.86
N TRP A 121 -12.08 -1.82 4.15
CA TRP A 121 -11.95 -2.48 5.44
C TRP A 121 -10.73 -1.92 6.19
N ILE A 122 -10.99 -1.35 7.37
CA ILE A 122 -9.94 -0.95 8.31
C ILE A 122 -9.82 -2.05 9.35
N LEU A 123 -8.68 -2.72 9.38
CA LEU A 123 -8.37 -3.67 10.45
C LEU A 123 -7.64 -2.92 11.57
N HIS A 124 -8.35 -2.73 12.68
CA HIS A 124 -7.76 -2.26 13.93
C HIS A 124 -7.15 -3.45 14.65
N THR A 125 -5.88 -3.35 15.04
CA THR A 125 -5.13 -4.41 15.73
C THR A 125 -5.23 -4.31 17.25
N ASP A 126 -6.25 -3.63 17.78
CA ASP A 126 -6.38 -3.30 19.21
C ASP A 126 -6.69 -4.49 20.13
N HIS A 127 -6.88 -5.70 19.61
CA HIS A 127 -7.20 -6.89 20.40
C HIS A 127 -6.55 -8.17 19.85
N LEU A 128 -5.26 -8.34 20.10
CA LEU A 128 -4.56 -9.65 20.18
C LEU A 128 -3.47 -9.61 21.26
#